data_AF-A0A0K1RZ40-F1
#
_entry.id   AF-A0A0K1RZ40-F1
#
_cell.length_a   1.000
_cell.length_b   1.000
_cell.length_c   1.000
_cell.angle_alpha   90.00
_cell.angle_beta   90.00
_cell.angle_gamma   90.00
#
_symmetry.space_group_name_H-M   'P 1'
#
loop_
_entity.id
_entity.type
_entity.pdbx_description
1 polymer ?
#
loop_
_entity_poly.entity_id
_entity_poly.type
_entity_poly.pdbx_seq_one_letter_code
_entity_poly.pdbx_strand_id
1 'polypeptide(L)'
;MTELKNHSCFVDSNIWLYAFSTDKKEESKRILAKQLIKEKSIIISTQIINEVSCNLLKKHKLDEKQLFKLIVSFYRKYQVISSNSHFKK
;
A
#
# COMPACT_ATOMS: atom_id res chain seq x y z
N MET A 1 28.55 -2.98 -18.94
CA MET A 1 27.21 -2.42 -18.65
C MET A 1 26.46 -3.43 -17.81
N THR A 2 26.47 -3.26 -16.49
CA THR A 2 25.69 -4.09 -15.57
C THR A 2 24.22 -3.74 -15.72
N GLU A 3 23.39 -4.70 -16.14
CA GLU A 3 21.94 -4.60 -16.00
C GLU A 3 21.63 -4.31 -14.53
N LEU A 4 21.21 -3.08 -14.22
CA LEU A 4 20.50 -2.79 -12.99
C LEU A 4 19.19 -3.57 -13.09
N LYS A 5 19.18 -4.81 -12.58
CA LYS A 5 17.95 -5.54 -12.33
C LYS A 5 17.01 -4.59 -11.60
N ASN A 6 15.92 -4.20 -12.25
CA ASN A 6 14.82 -3.52 -11.58
C ASN A 6 14.27 -4.52 -10.55
N HIS A 7 14.79 -4.46 -9.32
CA HIS A 7 14.31 -5.30 -8.24
C HIS A 7 12.92 -4.81 -7.89
N SER A 8 11.93 -5.63 -8.22
CA SER A 8 10.57 -5.41 -7.76
C SER A 8 10.49 -5.69 -6.26
N CYS A 9 9.89 -4.79 -5.49
CA CYS A 9 9.74 -4.96 -4.05
C CYS A 9 8.27 -5.11 -3.67
N PHE A 10 8.02 -5.96 -2.67
CA PHE A 10 6.74 -6.03 -1.99
C PHE A 10 6.76 -5.07 -0.81
N VAL A 11 5.70 -4.29 -0.66
CA VAL A 11 5.55 -3.32 0.43
C VAL A 11 4.44 -3.80 1.37
N ASP A 12 4.81 -4.01 2.63
CA ASP A 12 3.92 -4.44 3.71
C ASP A 12 2.80 -3.41 3.99
N SER A 13 1.67 -3.88 4.51
CA SER A 13 0.51 -3.04 4.81
C SER A 13 0.84 -1.91 5.79
N ASN A 14 1.75 -2.10 6.75
CA ASN A 14 2.12 -1.06 7.72
C ASN A 14 2.80 0.15 7.08
N ILE A 15 3.59 -0.03 6.02
CA ILE A 15 4.22 1.08 5.30
C ILE A 15 3.14 1.96 4.67
N TRP A 16 2.11 1.36 4.08
CA TRP A 16 0.97 2.10 3.55
C TRP A 16 0.22 2.85 4.65
N LEU A 17 0.00 2.22 5.80
CA LEU A 17 -0.66 2.88 6.93
C LEU A 17 0.13 4.09 7.43
N TYR A 18 1.46 4.00 7.55
CA TYR A 18 2.29 5.15 7.89
C TYR A 18 2.23 6.24 6.81
N ALA A 19 2.23 5.87 5.53
CA ALA A 19 2.15 6.83 4.44
C ALA A 19 0.84 7.64 4.45
N PHE A 20 -0.27 7.02 4.88
CA PHE A 20 -1.59 7.63 4.98
C PHE A 20 -1.93 8.17 6.37
N SER A 21 -1.11 7.87 7.40
CA SER A 21 -1.34 8.32 8.76
C SER A 21 -1.35 9.85 8.82
N THR A 22 -2.32 10.41 9.55
CA THR A 22 -2.43 11.84 9.84
C THR A 22 -1.91 12.17 11.25
N ASP A 23 -1.42 11.19 12.00
CA ASP A 23 -0.87 11.42 13.33
C ASP A 23 0.44 12.23 13.21
N LYS A 24 0.54 13.32 13.98
CA LYS A 24 1.74 14.16 14.03
C LYS A 24 2.92 13.45 14.68
N LYS A 25 2.66 12.52 15.60
CA LYS A 25 3.70 11.73 16.28
C LYS A 25 4.45 10.79 15.31
N GLU A 26 3.85 10.51 14.15
CA GLU A 26 4.39 9.59 13.14
C GLU A 26 4.97 10.31 11.92
N GLU A 27 5.17 11.63 11.95
CA GLU A 27 5.63 12.42 10.78
C GLU A 27 6.88 11.82 10.12
N SER A 28 7.92 11.48 10.89
CA SER A 28 9.14 10.90 10.34
C SER A 28 8.90 9.56 9.63
N LYS A 29 8.02 8.70 10.19
CA LYS A 29 7.63 7.43 9.57
C LYS A 29 6.82 7.67 8.30
N ARG A 30 5.91 8.64 8.33
CA ARG A 30 5.10 9.05 7.17
C ARG A 30 5.97 9.53 6.02
N ILE A 31 6.97 10.38 6.29
CA ILE A 31 7.88 10.90 5.26
C ILE A 31 8.64 9.75 4.61
N LEU A 32 9.23 8.87 5.42
CA LEU A 32 9.98 7.72 4.92
C LEU A 32 9.09 6.76 4.13
N ALA A 33 7.91 6.43 4.65
CA ALA A 33 6.95 5.58 3.97
C ALA A 33 6.51 6.18 2.62
N LYS A 34 6.25 7.49 2.56
CA LYS A 34 5.94 8.20 1.31
C LYS A 34 7.09 8.17 0.30
N GLN A 35 8.34 8.14 0.75
CA GLN A 35 9.50 7.98 -0.12
C GLN A 35 9.58 6.56 -0.67
N LEU A 36 9.42 5.55 0.19
CA LEU A 36 9.44 4.14 -0.21
C LEU A 36 8.35 3.82 -1.25
N ILE A 37 7.12 4.30 -1.06
CA ILE A 37 6.02 3.99 -1.99
C ILE A 37 6.07 4.74 -3.33
N LYS A 38 7.06 5.62 -3.53
CA LYS A 38 7.30 6.32 -4.81
C LYS A 38 8.24 5.55 -5.73
N GLU A 39 8.82 4.44 -5.27
CA GLU A 39 9.67 3.61 -6.12
C GLU A 39 8.89 2.99 -7.29
N LYS A 40 9.53 2.91 -8.45
CA LYS A 40 8.87 2.56 -9.73
C LYS A 40 8.52 1.07 -9.86
N SER A 41 8.94 0.24 -8.91
CA SER A 41 8.93 -1.23 -9.05
C SER A 41 8.19 -1.93 -7.91
N ILE A 42 7.12 -1.31 -7.40
CA ILE A 42 6.36 -1.89 -6.27
C ILE A 42 5.29 -2.86 -6.79
N ILE A 43 5.27 -4.05 -6.21
CA ILE A 43 4.21 -5.05 -6.36
C ILE A 43 3.35 -5.05 -5.11
N ILE A 44 2.04 -4.97 -5.29
CA ILE A 44 1.04 -5.02 -4.20
C ILE A 44 0.15 -6.22 -4.41
N SER A 45 -0.21 -6.93 -3.34
CA SER A 45 -1.22 -7.99 -3.42
C SER A 45 -2.62 -7.50 -3.06
N THR A 46 -3.65 -8.20 -3.56
CA THR A 46 -5.05 -7.95 -3.18
C THR A 46 -5.27 -8.07 -1.67
N GLN A 47 -4.55 -8.95 -0.97
CA GLN A 47 -4.58 -9.05 0.50
C GLN A 47 -4.13 -7.74 1.16
N ILE A 48 -3.00 -7.17 0.71
CA ILE A 48 -2.47 -5.91 1.26
C ILE A 48 -3.45 -4.77 1.03
N ILE A 49 -4.06 -4.68 -0.17
CA ILE A 49 -5.10 -3.69 -0.46
C ILE A 49 -6.27 -3.83 0.54
N ASN A 50 -6.71 -5.06 0.82
CA ASN A 50 -7.81 -5.31 1.76
C ASN A 50 -7.44 -4.92 3.19
N GLU A 51 -6.23 -5.26 3.65
CA GLU A 51 -5.76 -4.90 5.00
C GLU A 51 -5.65 -3.40 5.20
N VAL A 52 -5.07 -2.70 4.22
CA VAL A 52 -4.96 -1.24 4.24
C VAL A 52 -6.35 -0.61 4.25
N SER A 53 -7.25 -1.08 3.38
CA SER A 53 -8.62 -0.59 3.30
C SER A 53 -9.37 -0.76 4.62
N CYS A 54 -9.32 -1.95 5.22
CA CYS A 54 -9.94 -2.25 6.50
C CYS A 54 -9.39 -1.36 7.63
N ASN A 55 -8.08 -1.14 7.67
CA ASN A 55 -7.45 -0.29 8.67
C ASN A 55 -7.80 1.19 8.49
N LEU A 56 -7.83 1.69 7.25
CA LEU A 56 -8.18 3.09 6.98
C LEU A 56 -9.65 3.40 7.31
N LEU A 57 -10.57 2.47 7.02
CA LEU A 57 -11.98 2.60 7.43
C LEU A 57 -12.13 2.62 8.95
N LYS A 58 -11.51 1.66 9.65
CA LYS A 58 -11.70 1.47 11.10
C LYS A 58 -10.95 2.49 11.95
N LYS A 59 -9.69 2.76 11.62
CA LYS A 59 -8.77 3.56 12.47
C LYS A 59 -8.67 5.01 12.02
N HIS A 60 -8.79 5.27 10.71
CA HIS A 60 -8.56 6.61 10.14
C HIS A 60 -9.85 7.29 9.65
N LYS A 61 -11.02 6.67 9.86
CA LYS A 61 -12.36 7.20 9.51
C LYS A 61 -12.43 7.73 8.07
N LEU A 62 -11.72 7.08 7.15
CA LEU A 62 -11.74 7.45 5.74
C LEU A 62 -13.15 7.18 5.19
N ASP A 63 -13.71 8.11 4.40
CA ASP A 63 -15.01 7.87 3.78
C ASP A 63 -14.90 6.89 2.59
N GLU A 64 -16.01 6.24 2.25
CA GLU A 64 -16.04 5.20 1.22
C GLU A 64 -15.65 5.72 -0.18
N LYS A 65 -15.97 6.98 -0.50
CA LYS A 65 -15.60 7.59 -1.79
C LYS A 65 -14.09 7.83 -1.86
N GLN A 66 -13.48 8.24 -0.76
CA GLN A 66 -12.02 8.39 -0.65
C GLN A 66 -11.34 7.03 -0.73
N LEU A 67 -11.88 6.01 -0.07
CA LEU A 67 -11.35 4.65 -0.15
C LEU A 67 -11.40 4.11 -1.58
N PHE A 68 -12.53 4.28 -2.28
CA PHE A 68 -12.66 3.86 -3.67
C PHE A 68 -11.58 4.52 -4.56
N LYS A 69 -11.38 5.83 -4.42
CA LYS A 69 -10.32 6.55 -5.14
C LYS A 69 -8.93 6.01 -4.81
N LEU A 70 -8.67 5.67 -3.55
CA LEU A 70 -7.40 5.08 -3.12
C LEU A 70 -7.17 3.72 -3.79
N ILE A 71 -8.17 2.83 -3.75
CA ILE A 71 -8.09 1.50 -4.38
C ILE A 71 -7.82 1.64 -5.87
N VAL A 72 -8.58 2.48 -6.58
CA VAL A 72 -8.33 2.78 -8.01
C VAL A 72 -6.90 3.27 -8.22
N SER A 73 -6.37 4.09 -7.32
CA SER A 73 -4.98 4.57 -7.42
C SER A 73 -3.95 3.45 -7.26
N PHE A 74 -4.21 2.41 -6.45
CA PHE A 74 -3.33 1.25 -6.35
C PHE A 74 -3.21 0.52 -7.68
N TYR A 75 -4.35 0.17 -8.28
CA TYR A 75 -4.40 -0.53 -9.57
C TYR A 75 -3.84 0.31 -10.74
N ARG A 76 -3.83 1.64 -10.63
CA ARG A 76 -3.24 2.53 -11.64
C ARG A 76 -1.74 2.73 -11.49
N LYS A 77 -1.21 2.70 -10.26
CA LYS A 77 0.18 3.07 -9.96
C LYS A 77 1.10 1.88 -9.78
N TYR A 78 0.56 0.75 -9.33
CA TYR A 78 1.36 -0.41 -8.91
C TYR A 78 0.92 -1.66 -9.66
N GLN A 79 1.85 -2.61 -9.79
CA GLN A 79 1.50 -3.93 -10.27
C GLN A 79 0.74 -4.66 -9.16
N VAL A 80 -0.56 -4.89 -9.38
CA VAL A 80 -1.39 -5.62 -8.42
C VAL A 80 -1.43 -7.10 -8.81
N ILE A 81 -1.11 -7.96 -7.84
CA ILE A 81 -1.22 -9.41 -7.99
C ILE A 81 -2.37 -9.95 -7.13
N SER A 82 -3.09 -10.93 -7.64
CA SER A 82 -4.08 -11.65 -6.85
C SER A 82 -3.36 -12.65 -5.94
N SER A 83 -3.56 -12.53 -4.63
CA SER A 83 -3.18 -13.59 -3.70
C SER A 83 -4.28 -14.65 -3.71
N ASN A 84 -4.07 -15.74 -4.45
CA ASN A 84 -5.00 -16.86 -4.44
C ASN A 84 -4.75 -17.72 -3.20
N SER A 85 -5.27 -17.30 -2.04
CA SER A 85 -5.33 -18.15 -0.86
C SER A 85 -6.50 -19.12 -1.04
N HIS A 86 -6.21 -20.35 -1.45
CA HIS A 86 -7.09 -21.49 -1.22
C HIS A 86 -7.30 -21.64 0.29
N PHE A 87 -8.30 -20.95 0.84
CA PHE A 87 -8.80 -21.20 2.18
C PHE A 87 -9.54 -22.55 2.14
N LYS A 88 -8.89 -23.62 2.60
CA LYS A 88 -9.64 -24.71 3.22
C LYS A 88 -10.03 -24.23 4.62
N LYS A 89 -11.34 -24.25 4.85
CA LYS A 89 -12.02 -23.96 6.11
C LYS A 89 -11.45 -24.77 7.27
#